data_AF-A0A2Z3YMB1-F1
#
_entry.id   AF-A0A2Z3YMB1-F1
#
_cell.length_a   1.000
_cell.length_b   1.000
_cell.length_c   1.000
_cell.angle_alpha   90.00
_cell.angle_beta   90.00
_cell.angle_gamma   90.00
#
_symmetry.space_group_name_H-M   'P 1'
#
loop_
_entity.id
_entity.type
_entity.pdbx_description
1 polymer ?
#
loop_
_entity_poly.entity_id
_entity_poly.type
_entity_poly.pdbx_seq_one_letter_code
_entity_poly.pdbx_strand_id
1 'polypeptide(L)'
;MTHEPHHPDRLAVFSGHPSDDSPDAPTSVPARVLDKVFVTETLGLSFIATVAQWGGAEADRLYSPDRLGEWLDMVGLPPLRRTVNRAEQDVLADLRRAVYRTVMARLAGGVADRGDLCLLNEYAGLPRIRPVIAEDAWNLTYPQGMSFASLLSELSNSALDAVAGPWSGRMRRCERSPCTHVFIDKTAAGRRRWCTSEGCGNVARARAHRSRV
;
A
#
# COMPACT_ATOMS: atom_id res chain seq x y z
N MET A 1 16.83 -43.00 -19.90
CA MET A 1 16.68 -42.63 -18.47
C MET A 1 15.81 -41.39 -18.44
N THR A 2 14.54 -41.61 -18.13
CA THR A 2 13.45 -40.64 -18.04
C THR A 2 13.55 -39.86 -16.75
N HIS A 3 13.45 -38.53 -16.80
CA HIS A 3 13.07 -37.74 -15.63
C HIS A 3 12.18 -36.56 -16.04
N GLU A 4 10.90 -36.70 -15.71
CA GLU A 4 9.89 -35.64 -15.62
C GLU A 4 10.09 -34.77 -14.36
N PRO A 5 9.43 -33.60 -14.27
CA PRO A 5 9.90 -32.44 -13.53
C PRO A 5 9.36 -32.35 -12.09
N HIS A 6 10.13 -31.68 -11.23
CA HIS A 6 9.70 -31.32 -9.88
C HIS A 6 8.73 -30.13 -9.89
N HIS A 7 7.47 -30.44 -9.57
CA HIS A 7 6.44 -29.52 -9.10
C HIS A 7 6.68 -29.20 -7.62
N PRO A 8 6.45 -27.96 -7.15
CA PRO A 8 6.04 -27.75 -5.77
C PRO A 8 4.65 -27.11 -5.74
N ASP A 9 3.67 -27.97 -5.52
CA ASP A 9 2.34 -27.59 -5.05
C ASP A 9 2.30 -27.95 -3.55
N ARG A 10 1.99 -26.97 -2.69
CA ARG A 10 1.15 -27.12 -1.48
C ARG A 10 1.18 -25.87 -0.61
N LEU A 11 0.14 -25.06 -0.81
CA LEU A 11 -0.46 -24.18 0.18
C LEU A 11 -0.83 -25.00 1.42
N ALA A 12 -0.20 -24.73 2.56
CA ALA A 12 -0.70 -25.14 3.87
C ALA A 12 -1.47 -23.98 4.49
N VAL A 13 -2.79 -24.09 4.47
CA VAL A 13 -3.72 -23.27 5.25
C VAL A 13 -3.59 -23.73 6.71
N PHE A 14 -3.08 -22.89 7.60
CA PHE A 14 -3.14 -23.16 9.03
C PHE A 14 -4.22 -22.31 9.70
N SER A 15 -5.22 -23.02 10.17
CA SER A 15 -6.20 -22.64 11.18
C SER A 15 -5.48 -22.43 12.52
N GLY A 16 -5.71 -21.31 13.19
CA GLY A 16 -5.25 -21.07 14.56
C GLY A 16 -6.13 -20.02 15.24
N HIS A 17 -6.91 -20.46 16.23
CA HIS A 17 -7.64 -19.60 17.17
C HIS A 17 -6.64 -18.91 18.11
N PRO A 18 -6.78 -17.61 18.41
CA PRO A 18 -6.05 -16.99 19.50
C PRO A 18 -6.83 -17.13 20.81
N SER A 19 -6.16 -17.62 21.84
CA SER A 19 -6.56 -17.43 23.22
C SER A 19 -5.35 -16.86 23.96
N ASP A 20 -5.38 -15.55 24.21
CA ASP A 20 -4.65 -14.96 25.34
C ASP A 20 -5.35 -13.66 25.76
N ASP A 21 -5.88 -13.68 26.98
CA ASP A 21 -6.65 -12.61 27.62
C ASP A 21 -5.69 -11.53 28.16
N SER A 22 -5.73 -10.32 27.58
CA SER A 22 -5.25 -9.11 28.25
C SER A 22 -5.97 -7.87 27.68
N PRO A 23 -6.60 -7.00 28.50
CA PRO A 23 -7.63 -6.10 27.99
C PRO A 23 -7.12 -4.82 27.31
N ASP A 24 -5.82 -4.48 27.36
CA ASP A 24 -5.34 -3.13 26.99
C ASP A 24 -4.05 -3.09 26.13
N ALA A 25 -3.64 -4.18 25.49
CA ALA A 25 -2.54 -4.15 24.52
C ALA A 25 -3.09 -4.12 23.08
N PRO A 26 -2.73 -3.15 22.22
CA PRO A 26 -3.01 -3.27 20.80
C PRO A 26 -2.30 -4.52 20.29
N THR A 27 -3.08 -5.49 19.82
CA THR A 27 -2.62 -6.80 19.36
C THR A 27 -1.53 -6.62 18.31
N SER A 28 -0.29 -6.93 18.69
CA SER A 28 0.87 -6.82 17.82
C SER A 28 0.69 -7.73 16.61
N VAL A 29 0.54 -7.14 15.42
CA VAL A 29 0.50 -7.90 14.17
C VAL A 29 1.88 -8.53 13.94
N PRO A 30 2.00 -9.86 13.76
CA PRO A 30 3.29 -10.54 13.60
C PRO A 30 4.13 -9.97 12.44
N ALA A 31 5.45 -9.93 12.61
CA ALA A 31 6.40 -9.34 11.66
C ALA A 31 6.45 -9.98 10.26
N ARG A 32 5.77 -11.11 10.04
CA ARG A 32 5.65 -11.77 8.71
C ARG A 32 4.51 -11.21 7.85
N VAL A 33 3.78 -10.17 8.28
CA VAL A 33 2.59 -9.64 7.59
C VAL A 33 2.92 -8.40 6.74
N LEU A 34 4.07 -8.39 6.06
CA LEU A 34 4.35 -7.50 4.94
C LEU A 34 4.35 -8.26 3.59
N ASP A 35 3.77 -9.46 3.52
CA ASP A 35 3.65 -10.20 2.26
C ASP A 35 2.88 -9.40 1.20
N LYS A 36 3.55 -9.17 0.04
CA LYS A 36 3.09 -8.94 -1.36
C LYS A 36 1.80 -8.16 -1.68
N VAL A 37 1.12 -7.57 -0.69
CA VAL A 37 -0.23 -7.01 -0.82
C VAL A 37 -0.21 -5.48 -0.66
N PHE A 38 0.93 -4.91 -0.27
CA PHE A 38 1.09 -3.47 0.05
C PHE A 38 1.68 -2.65 -1.08
N VAL A 39 2.10 -3.28 -2.18
CA VAL A 39 2.58 -2.59 -3.38
C VAL A 39 1.50 -2.69 -4.45
N THR A 40 1.03 -1.54 -4.90
CA THR A 40 0.07 -1.37 -5.98
C THR A 40 0.73 -0.60 -7.12
N GLU A 41 -0.04 -0.21 -8.13
CA GLU A 41 0.49 0.41 -9.35
C GLU A 41 1.05 1.83 -9.15
N THR A 42 0.82 2.44 -7.97
CA THR A 42 1.31 3.77 -7.59
C THR A 42 1.71 3.79 -6.12
N LEU A 43 2.62 4.69 -5.75
CA LEU A 43 3.06 4.86 -4.38
C LEU A 43 1.90 5.33 -3.47
N GLY A 44 1.06 6.26 -3.93
CA GLY A 44 -0.08 6.78 -3.16
C GLY A 44 -1.13 5.71 -2.84
N LEU A 45 -1.44 4.82 -3.79
CA LEU A 45 -2.35 3.69 -3.53
C LEU A 45 -1.69 2.61 -2.65
N SER A 46 -0.38 2.40 -2.79
CA SER A 46 0.41 1.51 -1.92
C SER A 46 0.42 2.01 -0.48
N PHE A 47 0.48 3.33 -0.29
CA PHE A 47 0.48 3.98 1.01
C PHE A 47 -0.82 3.73 1.77
N ILE A 48 -1.98 3.93 1.15
CA ILE A 48 -3.27 3.62 1.79
C ILE A 48 -3.51 2.11 1.93
N ALA A 49 -2.89 1.27 1.10
CA ALA A 49 -2.97 -0.19 1.24
C ALA A 49 -2.28 -0.71 2.51
N THR A 50 -1.41 0.08 3.15
CA THR A 50 -0.77 -0.29 4.43
C THR A 50 -1.78 -0.43 5.56
N VAL A 51 -2.91 0.28 5.51
CA VAL A 51 -4.00 0.13 6.47
C VAL A 51 -4.93 -0.98 6.01
N ALA A 52 -5.06 -2.02 6.83
CA ALA A 52 -6.04 -3.07 6.59
C ALA A 52 -7.45 -2.61 6.99
N GLN A 53 -8.45 -3.10 6.25
CA GLN A 53 -9.87 -3.02 6.62
C GLN A 53 -10.39 -1.62 6.94
N TRP A 54 -9.98 -0.61 6.14
CA TRP A 54 -10.60 0.72 6.12
C TRP A 54 -12.13 0.69 6.35
N GLY A 55 -12.63 1.50 7.29
CA GLY A 55 -14.04 1.57 7.66
C GLY A 55 -14.55 0.41 8.54
N GLY A 56 -13.67 -0.47 9.01
CA GLY A 56 -13.96 -1.58 9.91
C GLY A 56 -12.96 -1.64 11.08
N ALA A 57 -12.41 -2.83 11.36
CA ALA A 57 -11.33 -2.99 12.32
C ALA A 57 -10.00 -2.55 11.70
N GLU A 58 -9.83 -1.23 11.55
CA GLU A 58 -8.67 -0.64 10.91
C GLU A 58 -7.38 -1.02 11.63
N ALA A 59 -6.39 -1.51 10.87
CA ALA A 59 -5.06 -1.79 11.38
C ALA A 59 -4.03 -1.09 10.49
N ASP A 60 -3.50 0.03 11.00
CA ASP A 60 -2.38 0.73 10.39
C ASP A 60 -1.09 -0.06 10.63
N ARG A 61 -0.41 -0.46 9.55
CA ARG A 61 0.84 -1.22 9.62
C ARG A 61 2.11 -0.38 9.74
N LEU A 62 2.06 0.93 9.46
CA LEU A 62 3.19 1.83 9.69
C LEU A 62 2.98 2.58 11.02
N TYR A 63 2.87 1.81 12.10
CA TYR A 63 2.72 2.29 13.47
C TYR A 63 4.06 2.58 14.17
N SER A 64 5.18 2.15 13.57
CA SER A 64 6.52 2.37 14.10
C SER A 64 7.49 2.83 13.00
N PRO A 65 8.60 3.50 13.37
CA PRO A 65 9.63 3.89 12.42
C PRO A 65 10.27 2.69 11.69
N ASP A 66 10.41 1.55 12.37
CA ASP A 66 10.96 0.33 11.79
C ASP A 66 10.04 -0.22 10.69
N ARG A 67 8.72 -0.25 10.95
CA ARG A 67 7.73 -0.65 9.95
C ARG A 67 7.69 0.29 8.75
N LEU A 68 7.86 1.58 8.99
CA LEU A 68 8.02 2.55 7.91
C LEU A 68 9.27 2.24 7.08
N GLY A 69 10.42 1.98 7.71
CA GLY A 69 11.65 1.60 7.02
C GLY A 69 11.52 0.35 6.17
N GLU A 70 10.94 -0.73 6.72
CA GLU A 70 10.65 -1.97 5.99
C GLU A 70 9.75 -1.72 4.77
N TRP A 71 8.72 -0.89 4.91
CA TRP A 71 7.82 -0.57 3.81
C TRP A 71 8.48 0.32 2.75
N LEU A 72 9.32 1.28 3.14
CA LEU A 72 10.06 2.14 2.20
C LEU A 72 10.97 1.32 1.30
N ASP A 73 11.71 0.36 1.87
CA ASP A 73 12.53 -0.59 1.11
C ASP A 73 11.67 -1.40 0.12
N MET A 74 10.52 -1.90 0.57
CA MET A 74 9.59 -2.66 -0.26
C MET A 74 9.03 -1.87 -1.46
N VAL A 75 8.80 -0.56 -1.32
CA VAL A 75 8.33 0.30 -2.41
C VAL A 75 9.48 0.93 -3.22
N GLY A 76 10.73 0.55 -2.94
CA GLY A 76 11.92 1.00 -3.67
C GLY A 76 12.33 2.45 -3.39
N LEU A 77 11.97 2.98 -2.22
CA LEU A 77 12.36 4.31 -1.77
C LEU A 77 13.61 4.25 -0.89
N PRO A 78 14.53 5.23 -0.99
CA PRO A 78 15.72 5.26 -0.14
C PRO A 78 15.36 5.47 1.34
N PRO A 79 16.22 5.05 2.28
CA PRO A 79 15.96 5.24 3.69
C PRO A 79 15.88 6.73 4.06
N LEU A 80 15.14 7.01 5.14
CA LEU A 80 15.12 8.33 5.75
C LEU A 80 16.47 8.66 6.37
N ARG A 81 16.87 9.93 6.28
CA ARG A 81 18.11 10.47 6.90
C ARG A 81 18.16 10.28 8.42
N ARG A 82 16.98 10.20 9.04
CA ARG A 82 16.81 9.97 10.47
C ARG A 82 15.50 9.24 10.73
N THR A 83 15.43 8.60 11.89
CA THR A 83 14.20 8.03 12.42
C THR A 83 13.12 9.10 12.58
N VAL A 84 11.89 8.76 12.24
CA VAL A 84 10.72 9.62 12.48
C VAL A 84 10.35 9.63 13.96
N ASN A 85 9.94 10.78 14.47
CA ASN A 85 9.43 10.89 15.83
C ASN A 85 7.92 10.59 15.90
N ARG A 86 7.34 10.60 17.11
CA ARG A 86 5.91 10.36 17.34
C ARG A 86 5.01 11.32 16.53
N ALA A 87 5.29 12.62 16.56
CA ALA A 87 4.49 13.62 15.87
C ALA A 87 4.54 13.43 14.34
N GLU A 88 5.69 13.04 13.79
CA GLU A 88 5.81 12.73 12.36
C GLU A 88 5.08 11.44 11.97
N GLN A 89 5.01 10.45 12.87
CA GLN A 89 4.16 9.29 12.65
C GLN A 89 2.68 9.65 12.65
N ASP A 90 2.24 10.54 13.54
CA ASP A 90 0.87 11.04 13.55
C ASP A 90 0.55 11.79 12.24
N VAL A 91 1.48 12.63 11.75
CA VAL A 91 1.37 13.28 10.43
C VAL A 91 1.23 12.27 9.28
N LEU A 92 1.99 11.18 9.29
CA LEU A 92 1.86 10.12 8.27
C LEU A 92 0.52 9.39 8.35
N ALA A 93 0.00 9.16 9.57
CA ALA A 93 -1.31 8.55 9.75
C ALA A 93 -2.43 9.47 9.23
N ASP A 94 -2.35 10.77 9.53
CA ASP A 94 -3.32 11.76 9.06
C ASP A 94 -3.29 11.93 7.54
N LEU A 95 -2.09 12.01 6.95
CA LEU A 95 -1.93 12.03 5.49
C LEU A 95 -2.54 10.78 4.85
N ARG A 96 -2.33 9.60 5.44
CA ARG A 96 -2.91 8.33 4.93
C ARG A 96 -4.43 8.39 4.89
N ARG A 97 -5.06 8.90 5.94
CA ARG A 97 -6.52 9.06 6.02
C ARG A 97 -7.02 10.07 5.00
N ALA A 98 -6.33 11.20 4.83
CA ALA A 98 -6.68 12.21 3.82
C ALA A 98 -6.58 11.65 2.39
N VAL A 99 -5.51 10.91 2.08
CA VAL A 99 -5.37 10.22 0.79
C VAL A 99 -6.50 9.21 0.61
N TYR A 100 -6.79 8.38 1.61
CA TYR A 100 -7.87 7.40 1.54
C TYR A 100 -9.22 8.07 1.26
N ARG A 101 -9.61 9.09 2.03
CA ARG A 101 -10.86 9.83 1.84
C ARG A 101 -10.95 10.45 0.44
N THR A 102 -9.88 11.07 -0.04
CA THR A 102 -9.79 11.65 -1.39
C THR A 102 -10.00 10.59 -2.48
N VAL A 103 -9.32 9.45 -2.36
CA VAL A 103 -9.45 8.30 -3.29
C VAL A 103 -10.86 7.73 -3.25
N MET A 104 -11.48 7.59 -2.07
CA MET A 104 -12.85 7.10 -1.94
C MET A 104 -13.86 8.06 -2.56
N ALA A 105 -13.71 9.38 -2.36
CA ALA A 105 -14.56 10.39 -2.97
C ALA A 105 -14.49 10.31 -4.51
N ARG A 106 -13.27 10.19 -5.06
CA ARG A 106 -13.04 10.02 -6.50
C ARG A 106 -13.72 8.77 -7.07
N LEU A 107 -13.65 7.65 -6.36
CA LEU A 107 -14.29 6.38 -6.75
C LEU A 107 -15.82 6.44 -6.67
N ALA A 108 -16.35 7.24 -5.75
CA ALA A 108 -17.78 7.48 -5.63
C ALA A 108 -18.32 8.49 -6.67
N GLY A 109 -17.44 9.08 -7.49
CA GLY A 109 -17.81 10.16 -8.42
C GLY A 109 -18.17 11.47 -7.71
N GLY A 110 -17.78 11.63 -6.45
CA GLY A 110 -18.05 12.80 -5.64
C GLY A 110 -16.90 13.83 -5.65
N VAL A 111 -17.06 14.86 -4.83
CA VAL A 111 -16.05 15.90 -4.60
C VAL A 111 -15.25 15.55 -3.34
N ALA A 112 -13.92 15.64 -3.41
CA ALA A 112 -13.07 15.45 -2.26
C ALA A 112 -13.20 16.61 -1.26
N ASP A 113 -12.99 16.31 0.02
CA ASP A 113 -13.01 17.34 1.06
C ASP A 113 -11.94 18.41 0.81
N ARG A 114 -12.28 19.68 1.06
CA ARG A 114 -11.39 20.80 0.79
C ARG A 114 -10.16 20.77 1.69
N GLY A 115 -10.30 20.37 2.95
CA GLY A 115 -9.20 20.25 3.91
C GLY A 115 -8.22 19.15 3.48
N ASP A 116 -8.74 17.99 3.09
CA ASP A 116 -7.92 16.91 2.54
C ASP A 116 -7.15 17.36 1.29
N LEU A 117 -7.83 18.01 0.34
CA LEU A 117 -7.15 18.54 -0.86
C LEU A 117 -6.09 19.60 -0.53
N CYS A 118 -6.36 20.50 0.42
CA CYS A 118 -5.37 21.48 0.87
C CYS A 118 -4.14 20.79 1.45
N LEU A 119 -4.32 19.79 2.33
CA LEU A 119 -3.22 19.03 2.93
C LEU A 119 -2.38 18.30 1.87
N LEU A 120 -3.02 17.59 0.94
CA LEU A 120 -2.32 16.89 -0.13
C LEU A 120 -1.52 17.87 -1.01
N ASN A 121 -2.10 19.01 -1.37
CA ASN A 121 -1.42 20.01 -2.20
C ASN A 121 -0.26 20.70 -1.46
N GLU A 122 -0.42 20.99 -0.16
CA GLU A 122 0.64 21.56 0.68
C GLU A 122 1.85 20.62 0.72
N TYR A 123 1.63 19.35 1.05
CA TYR A 123 2.70 18.37 1.11
C TYR A 123 3.27 18.03 -0.26
N ALA A 124 2.46 18.02 -1.31
CA ALA A 124 2.94 17.86 -2.69
C ALA A 124 3.88 19.00 -3.12
N GLY A 125 3.76 20.19 -2.53
CA GLY A 125 4.64 21.33 -2.74
C GLY A 125 5.99 21.24 -2.03
N LEU A 126 6.19 20.28 -1.13
CA LEU A 126 7.47 20.09 -0.43
C LEU A 126 8.58 19.57 -1.37
N PRO A 127 9.87 19.78 -1.02
CA PRO A 127 10.99 19.32 -1.85
C PRO A 127 10.99 17.80 -2.07
N ARG A 128 10.98 17.39 -3.34
CA ARG A 128 11.06 15.98 -3.76
C ARG A 128 12.41 15.34 -3.48
N ILE A 129 12.46 14.01 -3.58
CA ILE A 129 13.71 13.26 -3.55
C ILE A 129 14.55 13.62 -4.78
N ARG A 130 15.85 13.81 -4.58
CA ARG A 130 16.80 14.09 -5.67
C ARG A 130 17.71 12.87 -5.91
N PRO A 131 17.40 12.00 -6.87
CA PRO A 131 18.30 10.93 -7.28
C PRO A 131 19.51 11.50 -8.04
N VAL A 132 20.61 10.75 -8.03
CA VAL A 132 21.82 11.01 -8.82
C VAL A 132 22.23 9.71 -9.51
N ILE A 133 22.67 9.76 -10.77
CA ILE A 133 23.23 8.59 -11.46
C ILE A 133 24.64 8.35 -10.91
N ALA A 134 24.96 7.11 -10.51
CA ALA A 134 26.32 6.80 -10.09
C ALA A 134 27.31 6.95 -11.25
N GLU A 135 28.53 7.38 -10.94
CA GLU A 135 29.56 7.62 -11.96
C GLU A 135 30.09 6.33 -12.59
N ASP A 136 30.05 5.21 -11.85
CA ASP A 136 30.60 3.91 -12.23
C ASP A 136 29.54 2.87 -12.61
N ALA A 137 28.25 3.20 -12.43
CA ALA A 137 27.14 2.31 -12.71
C ALA A 137 25.93 3.06 -13.25
N TRP A 138 25.22 2.44 -14.20
CA TRP A 138 23.91 2.93 -14.68
C TRP A 138 22.80 2.64 -13.65
N ASN A 139 23.01 3.03 -12.39
CA ASN A 139 22.04 2.93 -11.31
C ASN A 139 21.76 4.30 -10.69
N LEU A 140 20.58 4.42 -10.09
CA LEU A 140 20.22 5.61 -9.30
C LEU A 140 20.74 5.43 -7.88
N THR A 141 21.33 6.51 -7.36
CA THR A 141 21.78 6.61 -5.98
C THR A 141 21.12 7.80 -5.29
N TYR A 142 21.11 7.73 -3.97
CA TYR A 142 20.51 8.73 -3.09
C TYR A 142 21.52 9.11 -2.03
N PRO A 143 22.62 9.82 -2.39
CA PRO A 143 23.77 10.00 -1.50
C PRO A 143 23.42 10.72 -0.19
N GLN A 144 22.35 11.53 -0.22
CA GLN A 144 21.87 12.24 0.95
C GLN A 144 20.70 11.52 1.65
N GLY A 145 20.21 10.39 1.14
CA GLY A 145 18.97 9.78 1.62
C GLY A 145 17.75 10.70 1.51
N MET A 146 16.64 10.29 2.13
CA MET A 146 15.35 10.98 2.08
C MET A 146 15.09 11.83 3.33
N SER A 147 14.63 13.07 3.15
CA SER A 147 14.08 13.87 4.25
C SER A 147 12.62 13.52 4.52
N PHE A 148 12.11 13.75 5.73
CA PHE A 148 10.68 13.54 6.02
C PHE A 148 9.77 14.38 5.10
N ALA A 149 10.15 15.63 4.81
CA ALA A 149 9.44 16.48 3.87
C ALA A 149 9.38 15.88 2.45
N SER A 150 10.47 15.25 2.00
CA SER A 150 10.51 14.56 0.71
C SER A 150 9.64 13.32 0.69
N LEU A 151 9.54 12.58 1.79
CA LEU A 151 8.59 11.47 1.91
C LEU A 151 7.16 11.97 1.71
N LEU A 152 6.75 13.01 2.46
CA LEU A 152 5.42 13.61 2.33
C LEU A 152 5.14 14.08 0.90
N SER A 153 6.15 14.66 0.24
CA SER A 153 6.06 15.10 -1.16
C SER A 153 5.80 13.94 -2.11
N GLU A 154 6.57 12.84 -2.06
CA GLU A 154 6.38 11.71 -2.97
C GLU A 154 5.03 11.01 -2.77
N LEU A 155 4.64 10.80 -1.51
CA LEU A 155 3.35 10.19 -1.17
C LEU A 155 2.18 11.03 -1.70
N SER A 156 2.21 12.35 -1.44
CA SER A 156 1.13 13.26 -1.81
C SER A 156 1.04 13.45 -3.31
N ASN A 157 2.18 13.62 -4.00
CA ASN A 157 2.19 13.73 -5.45
C ASN A 157 1.73 12.44 -6.14
N SER A 158 2.13 11.27 -5.64
CA SER A 158 1.64 10.02 -6.19
C SER A 158 0.14 9.81 -5.94
N ALA A 159 -0.39 10.28 -4.80
CA ALA A 159 -1.82 10.27 -4.53
C ALA A 159 -2.59 11.21 -5.47
N LEU A 160 -2.09 12.43 -5.69
CA LEU A 160 -2.67 13.38 -6.66
C LEU A 160 -2.69 12.81 -8.08
N ASP A 161 -1.59 12.21 -8.54
CA ASP A 161 -1.53 11.53 -9.84
C ASP A 161 -2.50 10.34 -9.92
N ALA A 162 -2.66 9.57 -8.84
CA ALA A 162 -3.63 8.48 -8.83
C ALA A 162 -5.07 8.99 -9.03
N VAL A 163 -5.47 10.10 -8.37
CA VAL A 163 -6.86 10.58 -8.41
C VAL A 163 -7.18 11.50 -9.58
N ALA A 164 -6.18 12.20 -10.14
CA ALA A 164 -6.37 13.22 -11.18
C ALA A 164 -5.48 13.01 -12.42
N GLY A 165 -4.51 12.11 -12.37
CA GLY A 165 -3.61 11.82 -13.48
C GLY A 165 -4.26 11.01 -14.62
N PRO A 166 -3.46 10.64 -15.64
CA PRO A 166 -3.96 10.02 -16.87
C PRO A 166 -4.69 8.70 -16.67
N TRP A 167 -4.36 7.98 -15.60
CA TRP A 167 -4.92 6.67 -15.28
C TRP A 167 -6.06 6.73 -14.24
N SER A 168 -6.44 7.92 -13.77
CA SER A 168 -7.45 8.09 -12.71
C SER A 168 -8.80 7.46 -13.04
N GLY A 169 -9.22 7.49 -14.31
CA GLY A 169 -10.44 6.85 -14.79
C GLY A 169 -10.42 5.32 -14.77
N ARG A 170 -9.26 4.70 -14.50
CA ARG A 170 -9.08 3.25 -14.40
C ARG A 170 -8.95 2.76 -12.95
N MET A 171 -9.16 3.63 -11.98
CA MET A 171 -9.13 3.28 -10.57
C MET A 171 -10.31 2.39 -10.19
N ARG A 172 -10.06 1.34 -9.40
CA ARG A 172 -11.07 0.36 -8.98
C ARG A 172 -10.84 -0.09 -7.53
N ARG A 173 -11.93 -0.39 -6.82
CA ARG A 173 -11.87 -1.15 -5.56
C ARG A 173 -11.75 -2.64 -5.86
N CYS A 174 -11.06 -3.37 -5.00
CA CYS A 174 -11.08 -4.83 -5.04
C CYS A 174 -12.49 -5.35 -4.76
N GLU A 175 -12.99 -6.25 -5.59
CA GLU A 175 -14.34 -6.83 -5.43
C GLU A 175 -14.42 -7.95 -4.38
N ARG A 176 -13.30 -8.38 -3.79
CA ARG A 176 -13.30 -9.43 -2.77
C ARG A 176 -13.58 -8.83 -1.41
N SER A 177 -14.73 -9.11 -0.80
CA SER A 177 -14.93 -8.81 0.63
C SER A 177 -14.08 -9.74 1.53
N PRO A 178 -13.44 -9.24 2.61
CA PRO A 178 -13.46 -7.87 3.14
C PRO A 178 -12.27 -7.00 2.71
N CYS A 179 -11.70 -7.22 1.52
CA CYS A 179 -10.57 -6.43 1.02
C CYS A 179 -11.02 -5.00 0.67
N THR A 180 -10.30 -4.02 1.22
CA THR A 180 -10.57 -2.58 1.03
C THR A 180 -9.58 -1.91 0.07
N HIS A 181 -8.73 -2.68 -0.61
CA HIS A 181 -7.67 -2.15 -1.46
C HIS A 181 -8.22 -1.49 -2.73
N VAL A 182 -7.52 -0.46 -3.17
CA VAL A 182 -7.74 0.23 -4.43
C VAL A 182 -6.54 -0.01 -5.34
N PHE A 183 -6.80 -0.17 -6.63
CA PHE A 183 -5.77 -0.39 -7.65
C PHE A 183 -6.11 0.36 -8.94
N ILE A 184 -5.12 0.53 -9.82
CA ILE A 184 -5.33 1.04 -11.18
C ILE A 184 -5.34 -0.12 -12.17
N ASP A 185 -6.40 -0.24 -12.96
CA ASP A 185 -6.50 -1.26 -14.00
C ASP A 185 -5.68 -0.88 -15.25
N LYS A 186 -4.37 -1.18 -15.19
CA LYS A 186 -3.45 -1.05 -16.32
C LYS A 186 -3.58 -2.18 -17.35
N THR A 187 -4.52 -3.12 -17.20
CA THR A 187 -4.71 -4.19 -18.21
C THR A 187 -5.31 -3.62 -19.49
N ALA A 188 -4.93 -4.20 -20.63
CA ALA A 188 -5.47 -3.80 -21.93
C ALA A 188 -7.01 -3.92 -21.98
N ALA A 189 -7.55 -4.99 -21.39
CA ALA A 189 -8.99 -5.26 -21.38
C ALA A 189 -9.79 -4.36 -20.42
N GLY A 190 -9.14 -3.70 -19.44
CA GLY A 190 -9.83 -2.84 -18.48
C GLY A 190 -10.92 -3.57 -17.69
N ARG A 191 -10.71 -4.86 -17.38
CA ARG A 191 -11.70 -5.73 -16.72
C ARG A 191 -11.15 -6.43 -15.47
N ARG A 192 -10.07 -5.91 -14.88
CA ARG A 192 -9.54 -6.44 -13.61
C ARG A 192 -10.52 -6.18 -12.47
N ARG A 193 -10.74 -7.21 -11.67
CA ARG A 193 -11.70 -7.23 -10.54
C ARG A 193 -11.03 -7.25 -9.17
N TRP A 194 -9.76 -7.68 -9.11
CA TRP A 194 -9.05 -7.92 -7.86
C TRP A 194 -7.71 -7.17 -7.81
N CYS A 195 -7.35 -6.70 -6.61
CA CYS A 195 -6.11 -5.96 -6.40
C CYS A 195 -4.85 -6.78 -6.66
N THR A 196 -4.89 -8.12 -6.58
CA THR A 196 -3.82 -8.99 -7.07
C THR A 196 -4.42 -10.29 -7.57
N SER A 197 -3.84 -10.85 -8.63
CA SER A 197 -4.22 -12.17 -9.13
C SER A 197 -3.83 -13.27 -8.14
N GLU A 198 -2.63 -13.16 -7.55
CA GLU A 198 -2.05 -14.15 -6.64
C GLU A 198 -2.69 -14.15 -5.24
N GLY A 199 -3.13 -12.98 -4.76
CA GLY A 199 -3.81 -12.84 -3.47
C GLY A 199 -5.32 -12.95 -3.63
N CYS A 200 -5.99 -11.82 -3.83
CA CYS A 200 -7.45 -11.76 -3.84
C CYS A 200 -8.09 -12.58 -4.95
N GLY A 201 -7.46 -12.66 -6.13
CA GLY A 201 -7.95 -13.46 -7.26
C GLY A 201 -7.93 -14.96 -6.99
N ASN A 202 -6.83 -15.50 -6.46
CA ASN A 202 -6.72 -16.92 -6.09
C ASN A 202 -7.71 -17.29 -4.98
N VAL A 203 -7.82 -16.46 -3.94
CA VAL A 203 -8.78 -16.69 -2.85
C VAL A 203 -10.22 -16.74 -3.38
N ALA A 204 -10.59 -15.83 -4.29
CA ALA A 204 -11.92 -15.81 -4.90
C ALA A 204 -12.19 -17.09 -5.73
N ARG A 205 -11.23 -17.53 -6.55
CA ARG A 205 -11.33 -18.77 -7.35
C ARG A 205 -11.47 -20.00 -6.46
N ALA A 206 -10.65 -20.11 -5.41
CA ALA A 206 -10.70 -21.23 -4.48
C ALA A 206 -12.05 -21.32 -3.75
N ARG A 207 -12.63 -20.19 -3.34
CA ARG A 207 -13.97 -20.16 -2.73
C ARG A 207 -15.06 -20.60 -3.72
N ALA A 208 -15.01 -20.14 -4.96
CA ALA A 208 -15.98 -20.50 -5.99
C ALA A 208 -15.91 -21.99 -6.38
N HIS A 209 -14.72 -22.59 -6.33
CA HIS A 209 -14.57 -24.03 -6.51
C HIS A 209 -15.21 -24.80 -5.35
N ARG A 210 -14.91 -24.42 -4.09
CA ARG A 210 -15.50 -25.06 -2.89
C ARG A 210 -17.01 -24.95 -2.78
N SER A 211 -17.65 -23.97 -3.42
CA SER A 211 -19.12 -23.86 -3.42
C SER A 211 -19.81 -24.68 -4.51
N ARG A 212 -19.05 -25.32 -5.41
CA ARG A 212 -19.55 -26.13 -6.53
C ARG A 212 -19.32 -27.63 -6.33
N VAL A 213 -18.47 -27.99 -5.37
CA VAL A 213 -18.18 -29.35 -4.93
C VAL A 213 -19.03 -29.63 -3.71
#